data_AF-A0AAU4J5Z3-F1
#
_entry.id   AF-A0AAU4J5Z3-F1
#
_cell.length_a   1.000
_cell.length_b   1.000
_cell.length_c   1.000
_cell.angle_alpha   90.00
_cell.angle_beta   90.00
_cell.angle_gamma   90.00
#
_symmetry.space_group_name_H-M   'P 1'
#
loop_
_entity.id
_entity.type
_entity.pdbx_description
1 polymer ?
#
loop_
_entity_poly.entity_id
_entity_poly.type
_entity_poly.pdbx_seq_one_letter_code
_entity_poly.pdbx_strand_id
1 'polypeptide(L)'
;MTITRTGAEAGVRDGTTRAPCSALGQDDDSQLDALRATASRGTRSSARRSAPASAEGPVRGVARTAWEVKAHAPHCRVIFTVYEMKRLGRDAAELTVLADHLTAHGLVLEMLAGPLPGIYDPTGPGKLLFAFFAAMAETERENIPESTLEGLDTAARKGKHGGRPPVITADMLHTVFRCRAGGESVEQIQPDLITPTSKRKGQNSSVASIYRALAEHAKREAYPEAVEAAHADFAALKARDVPAPRTADQPEPTRYLAVLRFEEGGPAVTGEWTDDAPALRTYRGWVGLYGSQDSVVIRLIEVSDGREHVLRGR
;
A
#
# COMPACT_ATOMS: atom_id res chain seq x y z
N MET A 1 13.95 -20.43 -4.80
CA MET A 1 12.70 -20.95 -4.20
C MET A 1 12.56 -22.40 -4.61
N THR A 2 12.27 -23.30 -3.67
CA THR A 2 12.03 -24.71 -3.92
C THR A 2 10.72 -25.08 -3.24
N ILE A 3 9.83 -25.78 -3.93
CA ILE A 3 8.65 -26.39 -3.30
C ILE A 3 9.04 -27.82 -2.98
N THR A 4 8.79 -28.31 -1.77
CA THR A 4 8.97 -29.72 -1.43
C THR A 4 7.67 -30.29 -0.84
N ARG A 5 7.22 -31.43 -1.39
CA ARG A 5 6.13 -32.22 -0.84
C ARG A 5 6.72 -33.27 0.09
N THR A 6 6.21 -33.42 1.30
CA THR A 6 6.58 -34.51 2.23
C THR A 6 5.39 -35.47 2.38
N GLY A 7 5.59 -36.72 1.96
CA GLY A 7 4.61 -37.80 2.10
C GLY A 7 4.62 -38.42 3.51
N ALA A 8 3.52 -39.11 3.86
CA ALA A 8 3.35 -39.78 5.15
C ALA A 8 4.20 -41.05 5.31
N GLU A 9 4.70 -41.62 4.21
CA GLU A 9 5.72 -42.66 4.24
C GLU A 9 7.11 -42.02 4.16
N ALA A 10 7.97 -42.38 5.12
CA ALA A 10 9.29 -41.81 5.29
C ALA A 10 10.11 -41.80 3.99
N GLY A 11 10.31 -40.61 3.42
CA GLY A 11 11.45 -40.34 2.54
C GLY A 11 11.19 -39.76 1.15
N VAL A 12 9.95 -39.68 0.65
CA VAL A 12 9.73 -39.14 -0.71
C VAL A 12 9.49 -37.63 -0.69
N ARG A 13 10.48 -36.87 -1.20
CA ARG A 13 10.45 -35.41 -1.40
C ARG A 13 10.44 -35.07 -2.88
N ASP A 14 9.27 -34.73 -3.42
CA ASP A 14 9.13 -34.21 -4.80
C ASP A 14 9.09 -32.68 -4.78
N GLY A 15 9.84 -32.05 -5.68
CA GLY A 15 10.05 -30.61 -5.58
C GLY A 15 10.60 -29.92 -6.81
N THR A 16 10.07 -28.71 -7.08
CA THR A 16 10.47 -27.87 -8.21
C THR A 16 11.22 -26.65 -7.69
N THR A 17 12.43 -26.40 -8.20
CA THR A 17 13.29 -25.28 -7.81
C THR A 17 13.24 -24.17 -8.87
N ARG A 18 12.87 -22.94 -8.50
CA ARG A 18 12.95 -21.72 -9.33
C ARG A 18 13.61 -20.60 -8.53
N ALA A 19 14.62 -19.93 -9.10
CA ALA A 19 15.29 -18.80 -8.47
C ALA A 19 15.03 -17.51 -9.27
N PRO A 20 14.54 -16.43 -8.65
CA PRO A 20 14.57 -15.10 -9.25
C PRO A 20 15.97 -14.49 -9.10
N CYS A 21 16.59 -14.12 -10.22
CA CYS A 21 17.88 -13.44 -10.26
C CYS A 21 17.69 -11.91 -10.29
N SER A 22 18.48 -11.16 -9.53
CA SER A 22 18.63 -9.72 -9.72
C SER A 22 19.49 -9.43 -10.95
N ALA A 23 19.23 -8.35 -11.68
CA ALA A 23 19.98 -7.96 -12.88
C ALA A 23 21.47 -7.60 -12.61
N LEU A 24 21.86 -7.49 -11.34
CA LEU A 24 23.24 -7.32 -10.89
C LEU A 24 23.76 -8.70 -10.50
N GLY A 25 24.61 -9.29 -11.36
CA GLY A 25 25.06 -10.68 -11.31
C GLY A 25 25.94 -11.06 -10.12
N GLN A 26 25.42 -11.00 -8.90
CA GLN A 26 26.07 -11.55 -7.71
C GLN A 26 25.45 -12.89 -7.30
N ASP A 27 26.31 -13.93 -7.27
CA ASP A 27 26.16 -15.19 -6.53
C ASP A 27 24.78 -15.87 -6.57
N ASP A 28 24.29 -16.13 -7.78
CA ASP A 28 23.10 -16.96 -7.99
C ASP A 28 23.40 -18.46 -7.83
N ASP A 29 24.64 -18.89 -8.09
CA ASP A 29 25.03 -20.31 -8.05
C ASP A 29 25.10 -20.84 -6.62
N SER A 30 25.65 -20.08 -5.67
CA SER A 30 25.67 -20.46 -4.25
C SER A 30 24.27 -20.57 -3.64
N GLN A 31 23.33 -19.73 -4.09
CA GLN A 31 21.91 -19.80 -3.71
C GLN A 31 21.23 -21.05 -4.29
N LEU A 32 21.51 -21.37 -5.56
CA LEU A 32 20.98 -22.57 -6.21
C LEU A 32 21.52 -23.83 -5.55
N ASP A 33 22.79 -23.85 -5.17
CA ASP A 33 23.42 -24.99 -4.51
C ASP A 33 22.91 -25.18 -3.08
N ALA A 34 22.67 -24.10 -2.32
CA ALA A 34 22.00 -24.17 -1.03
C ALA A 34 20.57 -24.74 -1.14
N LEU A 35 19.81 -24.31 -2.16
CA LEU A 35 18.46 -24.81 -2.42
C LEU A 35 18.45 -26.28 -2.89
N ARG A 36 19.47 -26.70 -3.65
CA ARG A 36 19.67 -28.10 -4.07
C ARG A 36 20.07 -28.98 -2.89
N ALA A 37 20.87 -28.48 -1.96
CA ALA A 37 21.28 -29.22 -0.76
C ALA A 37 20.07 -29.60 0.12
N THR A 38 19.05 -28.75 0.18
CA THR A 38 17.79 -29.05 0.88
C THR A 38 16.85 -30.02 0.14
N ALA A 39 17.02 -30.18 -1.18
CA ALA A 39 16.27 -31.12 -2.00
C ALA A 39 16.97 -32.49 -2.03
N SER A 40 16.69 -33.37 -1.06
CA SER A 40 17.36 -34.67 -0.95
C SER A 40 16.75 -35.77 -1.87
N ARG A 41 17.65 -36.49 -2.58
CA ARG A 41 17.54 -37.75 -3.37
C ARG A 41 16.13 -38.27 -3.68
N GLY A 42 15.74 -38.13 -4.95
CA GLY A 42 14.48 -38.63 -5.53
C GLY A 42 13.67 -37.56 -6.27
N THR A 43 14.07 -36.31 -6.11
CA THR A 43 13.34 -35.12 -6.56
C THR A 43 13.53 -34.82 -8.05
N ARG A 44 12.44 -34.71 -8.83
CA ARG A 44 12.49 -34.11 -10.18
C ARG A 44 12.58 -32.59 -10.08
N SER A 45 13.80 -32.04 -10.06
CA SER A 45 14.02 -30.60 -10.05
C SER A 45 14.06 -30.03 -11.49
N SER A 46 13.14 -29.13 -11.84
CA SER A 46 13.27 -28.31 -13.06
C SER A 46 13.63 -26.87 -12.71
N ALA A 47 14.90 -26.50 -12.91
CA ALA A 47 15.36 -25.11 -12.79
C ALA A 47 15.00 -24.34 -14.07
N ARG A 48 14.16 -23.31 -13.98
CA ARG A 48 13.86 -22.41 -15.11
C ARG A 48 14.22 -20.97 -14.72
N ARG A 49 15.09 -20.35 -15.51
CA ARG A 49 15.44 -18.93 -15.43
C ARG A 49 14.19 -18.13 -15.78
N SER A 50 13.65 -17.38 -14.82
CA SER A 50 12.46 -16.55 -15.07
C SER A 50 12.92 -15.24 -15.68
N ALA A 51 12.54 -14.97 -16.93
CA ALA A 51 12.69 -13.65 -17.52
C ALA A 51 11.78 -12.64 -16.78
N PRO A 52 12.13 -11.34 -16.72
CA PRO A 52 11.37 -10.33 -16.00
C PRO A 52 9.96 -10.03 -16.57
N ALA A 53 9.54 -10.71 -17.65
CA ALA A 53 8.36 -10.40 -18.44
C ALA A 53 7.24 -11.45 -18.31
N SER A 54 6.72 -11.69 -17.11
CA SER A 54 5.40 -12.30 -16.94
C SER A 54 4.49 -11.37 -16.16
N ALA A 55 3.24 -11.26 -16.60
CA ALA A 55 2.23 -10.39 -15.98
C ALA A 55 1.94 -10.78 -14.52
N GLU A 56 2.14 -12.06 -14.18
CA GLU A 56 2.24 -12.55 -12.81
C GLU A 56 3.73 -12.58 -12.44
N GLY A 57 4.17 -11.75 -11.50
CA GLY A 57 5.57 -11.70 -11.07
C GLY A 57 6.16 -13.08 -10.70
N PRO A 58 7.50 -13.23 -10.72
CA PRO A 58 8.17 -14.53 -10.63
C PRO A 58 7.79 -15.34 -9.38
N VAL A 59 7.42 -14.68 -8.28
CA VAL A 59 7.03 -15.34 -7.02
C VAL A 59 5.60 -15.89 -7.06
N ARG A 60 4.65 -15.18 -7.69
CA ARG A 60 3.27 -15.65 -7.87
C ARG A 60 3.20 -16.93 -8.69
N GLY A 61 4.03 -17.03 -9.73
CA GLY A 61 4.13 -18.23 -10.55
C GLY A 61 4.68 -19.46 -9.82
N VAL A 62 5.47 -19.29 -8.76
CA VAL A 62 5.96 -20.41 -7.92
C VAL A 62 4.92 -20.76 -6.85
N ALA A 63 4.31 -19.78 -6.21
CA ALA A 63 3.23 -20.02 -5.25
C ALA A 63 2.05 -20.79 -5.87
N ARG A 64 1.71 -20.50 -7.14
CA ARG A 64 0.70 -21.25 -7.91
C ARG A 64 1.03 -22.74 -8.04
N THR A 65 2.28 -23.07 -8.38
CA THR A 65 2.72 -24.47 -8.46
C THR A 65 2.68 -25.16 -7.10
N ALA A 66 2.99 -24.45 -6.01
CA ALA A 66 2.89 -25.00 -4.66
C ALA A 66 1.44 -25.33 -4.28
N TRP A 67 0.51 -24.46 -4.67
CA TRP A 67 -0.92 -24.69 -4.54
C TRP A 67 -1.39 -25.89 -5.35
N GLU A 68 -1.02 -25.99 -6.64
CA GLU A 68 -1.36 -27.13 -7.48
C GLU A 68 -0.91 -28.44 -6.82
N VAL A 69 0.31 -28.48 -6.28
CA VAL A 69 0.83 -29.66 -5.55
C VAL A 69 0.01 -29.96 -4.30
N LYS A 70 -0.39 -28.94 -3.52
CA LYS A 70 -1.22 -29.12 -2.31
C LYS A 70 -2.64 -29.56 -2.65
N ALA A 71 -3.23 -29.06 -3.73
CA ALA A 71 -4.55 -29.44 -4.21
C ALA A 71 -4.60 -30.91 -4.67
N HIS A 72 -3.54 -31.40 -5.32
CA HIS A 72 -3.43 -32.81 -5.73
C HIS A 72 -3.07 -33.75 -4.57
N ALA A 73 -2.55 -33.25 -3.45
CA ALA A 73 -2.14 -34.04 -2.29
C ALA A 73 -2.47 -33.33 -0.96
N PRO A 74 -3.76 -33.23 -0.58
CA PRO A 74 -4.21 -32.44 0.57
C PRO A 74 -3.63 -32.93 1.91
N HIS A 75 -3.42 -34.24 2.03
CA HIS A 75 -2.85 -34.87 3.22
C HIS A 75 -1.33 -34.72 3.35
N CYS A 76 -0.65 -34.24 2.31
CA CYS A 76 0.79 -34.02 2.34
C CYS A 76 1.12 -32.61 2.81
N ARG A 77 2.20 -32.49 3.59
CA ARG A 77 2.76 -31.19 3.95
C ARG A 77 3.58 -30.67 2.77
N VAL A 78 3.32 -29.44 2.37
CA VAL A 78 4.03 -28.76 1.29
C VAL A 78 4.82 -27.60 1.91
N ILE A 79 6.13 -27.61 1.70
CA ILE A 79 7.06 -26.61 2.21
C ILE A 79 7.57 -25.78 1.03
N PHE A 80 7.41 -24.48 1.14
CA PHE A 80 7.89 -23.46 0.23
C PHE A 80 9.20 -22.89 0.79
N THR A 81 10.32 -23.38 0.28
CA THR A 81 11.68 -23.02 0.71
C THR A 81 12.22 -21.85 -0.09
N VAL A 82 12.71 -20.83 0.59
CA VAL A 82 13.39 -19.67 -0.01
C VAL A 82 14.76 -19.47 0.64
N TYR A 83 15.70 -18.92 -0.12
CA TYR A 83 17.03 -18.67 0.42
C TYR A 83 17.01 -17.58 1.49
N GLU A 84 16.33 -16.46 1.24
CA GLU A 84 16.27 -15.32 2.15
C GLU A 84 14.97 -14.53 1.93
N MET A 85 14.52 -13.78 2.94
CA MET A 85 13.30 -12.96 2.91
C MET A 85 13.23 -12.01 1.71
N LYS A 86 14.35 -11.39 1.29
CA LYS A 86 14.42 -10.50 0.12
C LYS A 86 14.07 -11.16 -1.22
N ARG A 87 13.90 -12.48 -1.24
CA ARG A 87 13.51 -13.26 -2.42
C ARG A 87 12.01 -13.55 -2.46
N LEU A 88 11.25 -13.20 -1.42
CA LEU A 88 9.80 -13.44 -1.32
C LEU A 88 8.95 -12.43 -2.10
N GLY A 89 9.49 -11.28 -2.47
CA GLY A 89 8.76 -10.27 -3.24
C GLY A 89 9.67 -9.12 -3.62
N ARG A 90 9.26 -8.33 -4.61
CA ARG A 90 9.96 -7.10 -5.04
C ARG A 90 9.60 -5.90 -4.16
N ASP A 91 8.41 -5.93 -3.58
CA ASP A 91 7.87 -4.90 -2.70
C ASP A 91 7.02 -5.55 -1.58
N ALA A 92 6.63 -4.74 -0.59
CA ALA A 92 5.84 -5.22 0.55
C ALA A 92 4.46 -5.75 0.12
N ALA A 93 3.89 -5.23 -0.97
CA ALA A 93 2.59 -5.64 -1.50
C ALA A 93 2.65 -7.05 -2.12
N GLU A 94 3.71 -7.38 -2.85
CA GLU A 94 3.98 -8.73 -3.35
C GLU A 94 4.21 -9.71 -2.19
N LEU A 95 4.92 -9.27 -1.13
CA LEU A 95 5.14 -10.08 0.07
C LEU A 95 3.82 -10.38 0.80
N THR A 96 2.88 -9.43 0.87
CA THR A 96 1.54 -9.64 1.45
C THR A 96 0.80 -10.73 0.71
N VAL A 97 0.72 -10.59 -0.61
CA VAL A 97 -0.09 -11.48 -1.42
C VAL A 97 0.48 -12.89 -1.32
N LEU A 98 1.80 -13.01 -1.24
CA LEU A 98 2.42 -14.29 -0.97
C LEU A 98 2.08 -14.82 0.44
N ALA A 99 2.18 -14.00 1.49
CA ALA A 99 1.86 -14.39 2.85
C ALA A 99 0.40 -14.86 3.01
N ASP A 100 -0.55 -14.13 2.43
CA ASP A 100 -1.97 -14.49 2.38
C ASP A 100 -2.19 -15.80 1.64
N HIS A 101 -1.56 -15.96 0.48
CA HIS A 101 -1.65 -17.20 -0.30
C HIS A 101 -1.07 -18.41 0.44
N LEU A 102 0.08 -18.26 1.09
CA LEU A 102 0.68 -19.34 1.88
C LEU A 102 -0.22 -19.71 3.06
N THR A 103 -0.82 -18.72 3.72
CA THR A 103 -1.72 -18.91 4.86
C THR A 103 -3.04 -19.58 4.45
N ALA A 104 -3.70 -19.07 3.40
CA ALA A 104 -4.99 -19.58 2.91
C ALA A 104 -4.91 -21.04 2.46
N HIS A 105 -3.74 -21.51 2.03
CA HIS A 105 -3.52 -22.86 1.54
C HIS A 105 -2.75 -23.77 2.51
N GLY A 106 -2.43 -23.29 3.72
CA GLY A 106 -1.69 -24.08 4.72
C GLY A 106 -0.31 -24.53 4.22
N LEU A 107 0.36 -23.68 3.44
CA LEU A 107 1.70 -23.91 2.94
C LEU A 107 2.71 -23.42 3.97
N VAL A 108 3.72 -24.25 4.23
CA VAL A 108 4.76 -23.93 5.21
C VAL A 108 5.88 -23.17 4.53
N LEU A 109 6.37 -22.09 5.12
CA LEU A 109 7.49 -21.30 4.60
C LEU A 109 8.79 -21.76 5.27
N GLU A 110 9.83 -22.03 4.50
CA GLU A 110 11.17 -22.29 5.02
C GLU A 110 12.15 -21.23 4.50
N MET A 111 12.92 -20.62 5.40
CA MET A 111 13.96 -19.65 5.08
C MET A 111 15.33 -20.23 5.45
N LEU A 112 16.24 -20.30 4.48
CA LEU A 112 17.56 -20.94 4.66
C LEU A 112 18.62 -20.00 5.26
N ALA A 113 18.51 -18.70 4.99
CA ALA A 113 19.50 -17.69 5.35
C ALA A 113 18.84 -16.34 5.65
N GLY A 114 19.62 -15.43 6.23
CA GLY A 114 19.18 -14.11 6.67
C GLY A 114 18.93 -14.03 8.18
N PRO A 115 18.29 -12.95 8.67
CA PRO A 115 18.05 -12.72 10.10
C PRO A 115 16.96 -13.63 10.70
N LEU A 116 16.14 -14.27 9.86
CA LEU A 116 15.04 -15.13 10.27
C LEU A 116 15.13 -16.50 9.56
N PRO A 117 16.18 -17.31 9.78
CA PRO A 117 16.24 -18.65 9.22
C PRO A 117 15.34 -19.58 10.04
N GLY A 118 14.63 -20.49 9.36
CA GLY A 118 13.75 -21.44 10.03
C GLY A 118 12.53 -21.85 9.21
N ILE A 119 11.70 -22.70 9.82
CA ILE A 119 10.47 -23.22 9.23
C ILE A 119 9.28 -22.59 9.94
N TYR A 120 8.40 -21.94 9.18
CA TYR A 120 7.27 -21.17 9.64
C TYR A 120 5.97 -21.77 9.13
N ASP A 121 5.15 -22.23 10.07
CA ASP A 121 3.83 -22.79 9.78
C ASP A 121 2.74 -21.73 10.00
N PRO A 122 1.88 -21.45 9.00
CA PRO A 122 0.80 -20.47 9.15
C PRO A 122 -0.26 -20.87 10.19
N THR A 123 -0.34 -22.15 10.56
CA THR A 123 -1.30 -22.68 11.54
C THR A 123 -0.71 -22.84 12.95
N GLY A 124 0.59 -22.63 13.12
CA GLY A 124 1.32 -22.85 14.37
C GLY A 124 2.10 -21.61 14.84
N PRO A 125 3.29 -21.79 15.44
CA PRO A 125 4.13 -20.68 15.94
C PRO A 125 4.54 -19.65 14.87
N GLY A 126 4.48 -20.02 13.59
CA GLY A 126 4.78 -19.13 12.47
C GLY A 126 3.68 -18.12 12.15
N LYS A 127 2.47 -18.29 12.69
CA LYS A 127 1.31 -17.39 12.43
C LYS A 127 1.61 -15.92 12.73
N LEU A 128 2.41 -15.63 13.76
CA LEU A 128 2.80 -14.27 14.11
C LEU A 128 3.62 -13.59 13.00
N LEU A 129 4.51 -14.34 12.34
CA LEU A 129 5.32 -13.82 11.24
C LEU A 129 4.45 -13.49 10.02
N PHE A 130 3.48 -14.35 9.71
CA PHE A 130 2.51 -14.09 8.64
C PHE A 130 1.61 -12.88 8.96
N ALA A 131 1.16 -12.73 10.20
CA ALA A 131 0.40 -11.57 10.65
C ALA A 131 1.22 -10.28 10.59
N PHE A 132 2.50 -10.33 10.95
CA PHE A 132 3.41 -9.20 10.83
C PHE A 132 3.62 -8.77 9.37
N PHE A 133 3.81 -9.72 8.45
CA PHE A 133 3.89 -9.41 7.01
C PHE A 133 2.59 -8.81 6.47
N ALA A 134 1.43 -9.28 6.94
CA ALA A 134 0.14 -8.71 6.60
C ALA A 134 -0.05 -7.28 7.13
N ALA A 135 0.44 -6.98 8.33
CA ALA A 135 0.37 -5.64 8.92
C ALA A 135 1.28 -4.63 8.20
N MET A 136 2.55 -4.99 7.97
CA MET A 136 3.49 -4.11 7.25
C MET A 136 3.04 -3.81 5.82
N ALA A 137 2.37 -4.78 5.21
CA ALA A 137 1.80 -4.62 3.89
C ALA A 137 0.67 -3.61 3.81
N GLU A 138 -0.22 -3.60 4.79
CA GLU A 138 -1.32 -2.65 4.84
C GLU A 138 -0.77 -1.22 4.97
N THR A 139 0.21 -1.04 5.86
CA THR A 139 0.91 0.24 6.02
C THR A 139 1.57 0.69 4.70
N GLU A 140 2.28 -0.18 3.99
CA GLU A 140 2.93 0.23 2.74
C GLU A 140 1.92 0.51 1.62
N ARG A 141 0.80 -0.24 1.55
CA ARG A 141 -0.28 0.03 0.60
C ARG A 141 -0.93 1.38 0.83
N GLU A 142 -1.10 1.77 2.08
CA GLU A 142 -1.58 3.09 2.49
C GLU A 142 -0.58 4.22 2.16
N ASN A 143 0.73 3.93 2.18
CA ASN A 143 1.79 4.90 1.85
C ASN A 143 1.96 5.17 0.34
N ILE A 144 1.50 4.26 -0.54
CA ILE A 144 1.57 4.43 -2.00
C ILE A 144 0.88 5.72 -2.50
N PRO A 145 -0.39 6.01 -2.14
CA PRO A 145 -1.05 7.25 -2.58
C PRO A 145 -0.34 8.50 -2.07
N GLU A 146 0.14 8.49 -0.82
CA GLU A 146 0.86 9.61 -0.22
C GLU A 146 2.16 9.90 -0.97
N SER A 147 3.00 8.88 -1.16
CA SER A 147 4.25 8.99 -1.93
C SER A 147 4.01 9.42 -3.39
N THR A 148 2.90 9.00 -3.99
CA THR A 148 2.50 9.40 -5.34
C THR A 148 2.12 10.88 -5.38
N LEU A 149 1.34 11.35 -4.40
CA LEU A 149 0.94 12.75 -4.29
C LEU A 149 2.14 13.65 -4.03
N GLU A 150 3.06 13.26 -3.15
CA GLU A 150 4.33 13.96 -2.90
C GLU A 150 5.22 14.02 -4.15
N GLY A 151 5.28 12.93 -4.91
CA GLY A 151 5.99 12.87 -6.19
C GLY A 151 5.38 13.80 -7.23
N LEU A 152 4.04 13.85 -7.31
CA LEU A 152 3.30 14.76 -8.19
C LEU A 152 3.47 16.22 -7.77
N ASP A 153 3.44 16.55 -6.46
CA ASP A 153 3.69 17.90 -5.95
C ASP A 153 5.13 18.34 -6.26
N THR A 154 6.10 17.48 -6.01
CA THR A 154 7.51 17.74 -6.32
C THR A 154 7.72 17.97 -7.82
N ALA A 155 7.05 17.19 -8.67
CA ALA A 155 7.06 17.40 -10.11
C ALA A 155 6.40 18.73 -10.51
N ALA A 156 5.24 19.05 -9.92
CA ALA A 156 4.52 20.29 -10.15
C ALA A 156 5.32 21.53 -9.71
N ARG A 157 6.03 21.47 -8.59
CA ARG A 157 6.97 22.53 -8.14
C ARG A 157 8.12 22.74 -9.11
N LYS A 158 8.56 21.68 -9.80
CA LYS A 158 9.53 21.74 -10.91
C LYS A 158 8.91 22.16 -12.24
N GLY A 159 7.65 22.60 -12.25
CA GLY A 159 6.91 23.02 -13.46
C GLY A 159 6.49 21.86 -14.37
N LYS A 160 6.64 20.61 -13.92
CA LYS A 160 6.22 19.42 -14.66
C LYS A 160 4.81 19.05 -14.25
N HIS A 161 3.84 19.65 -14.91
CA HIS A 161 2.44 19.29 -14.76
C HIS A 161 2.15 18.04 -15.61
N GLY A 162 1.61 17.00 -14.99
CA GLY A 162 1.19 15.78 -15.69
C GLY A 162 0.07 16.06 -16.71
N GLY A 163 -0.35 15.01 -17.42
CA GLY A 163 -1.40 15.09 -18.44
C GLY A 163 -0.90 14.84 -19.85
N ARG A 164 -1.84 14.81 -20.80
CA ARG A 164 -1.51 14.56 -22.21
C ARG A 164 -0.91 15.83 -22.83
N PRO A 165 0.30 15.76 -23.42
CA PRO A 165 0.87 16.91 -24.13
C PRO A 165 -0.09 17.41 -25.23
N PRO A 166 -0.21 18.74 -25.42
CA PRO A 166 -1.04 19.30 -26.46
C PRO A 166 -0.53 18.87 -27.84
N VAL A 167 -1.46 18.50 -28.72
CA VAL A 167 -1.17 18.08 -30.11
C VAL A 167 -0.91 19.29 -31.00
N ILE A 168 -1.66 20.38 -30.79
CA ILE A 168 -1.47 21.66 -31.50
C ILE A 168 -0.71 22.60 -30.57
N THR A 169 0.46 23.07 -31.02
CA THR A 169 1.27 24.08 -30.28
C THR A 169 0.82 25.50 -30.60
N ALA A 170 1.31 26.48 -29.83
CA ALA A 170 1.04 27.89 -30.08
C ALA A 170 1.53 28.33 -31.48
N ASP A 171 2.71 27.89 -31.91
CA ASP A 171 3.28 28.19 -33.23
C ASP A 171 2.43 27.62 -34.38
N MET A 172 1.86 26.43 -34.17
CA MET A 172 0.93 25.81 -35.10
C MET A 172 -0.38 26.60 -35.18
N LEU A 173 -0.91 27.06 -34.04
CA LEU A 173 -2.08 27.95 -34.01
C LEU A 173 -1.82 29.26 -34.75
N HIS A 174 -0.66 29.88 -34.55
CA HIS A 174 -0.28 31.11 -35.27
C HIS A 174 -0.22 30.88 -36.79
N THR A 175 0.34 29.75 -37.21
CA THR A 175 0.35 29.34 -38.62
C THR A 175 -1.07 29.18 -39.17
N VAL A 176 -1.97 28.52 -38.42
CA VAL A 176 -3.38 28.38 -38.78
C VAL A 176 -4.08 29.73 -38.93
N PHE A 177 -3.87 30.66 -37.99
CA PHE A 177 -4.47 31.99 -38.08
C PHE A 177 -3.99 32.77 -39.30
N ARG A 178 -2.69 32.72 -39.59
CA ARG A 178 -2.10 33.38 -40.77
C ARG A 178 -2.68 32.83 -42.08
N CYS A 179 -2.72 31.51 -42.25
CA CYS A 179 -3.26 30.89 -43.46
C CYS A 179 -4.77 31.15 -43.61
N ARG A 180 -5.52 31.10 -42.49
CA ARG A 180 -6.96 31.40 -42.50
C ARG A 180 -7.26 32.86 -42.84
N ALA A 181 -6.42 33.81 -42.42
CA ALA A 181 -6.51 35.21 -42.84
C ALA A 181 -6.26 35.38 -44.35
N GLY A 182 -5.48 34.48 -44.96
CA GLY A 182 -5.30 34.37 -46.40
C GLY A 182 -6.44 33.68 -47.16
N GLY A 183 -7.50 33.23 -46.46
CA GLY A 183 -8.66 32.57 -47.06
C GLY A 183 -8.55 31.06 -47.23
N GLU A 184 -7.49 30.42 -46.72
CA GLU A 184 -7.30 28.97 -46.78
C GLU A 184 -8.23 28.22 -45.82
N SER A 185 -8.74 27.06 -46.25
CA SER A 185 -9.57 26.18 -45.41
C SER A 185 -8.71 25.33 -44.46
N VAL A 186 -9.30 24.84 -43.37
CA VAL A 186 -8.58 24.01 -42.37
C VAL A 186 -8.05 22.72 -42.99
N GLU A 187 -8.75 22.18 -43.98
CA GLU A 187 -8.36 20.98 -44.73
C GLU A 187 -7.13 21.23 -45.62
N GLN A 188 -6.97 22.45 -46.13
CA GLN A 188 -5.80 22.85 -46.92
C GLN A 188 -4.56 23.10 -46.04
N ILE A 189 -4.77 23.57 -44.81
CA ILE A 189 -3.70 23.88 -43.84
C ILE A 189 -3.21 22.62 -43.11
N GLN A 190 -4.09 21.62 -42.91
CA GLN A 190 -3.79 20.42 -42.13
C GLN A 190 -2.55 19.63 -42.59
N PRO A 191 -2.24 19.50 -43.89
CA PRO A 191 -1.02 18.85 -44.37
C PRO A 191 0.28 19.43 -43.80
N ASP A 192 0.32 20.74 -43.56
CA ASP A 192 1.51 21.46 -43.14
C ASP A 192 1.73 21.44 -41.62
N LEU A 193 0.74 20.93 -40.87
CA LEU A 193 0.74 20.91 -39.41
C LEU A 193 1.22 19.58 -38.85
N ILE A 194 2.55 19.44 -38.77
CA ILE A 194 3.21 18.27 -38.19
C ILE A 194 3.23 18.37 -36.66
N THR A 195 2.74 17.33 -36.00
CA THR A 195 2.68 17.26 -34.54
C THR A 195 4.09 17.04 -33.95
N PRO A 196 4.62 17.94 -33.09
CA PRO A 196 5.99 17.82 -32.55
C PRO A 196 6.10 16.91 -31.32
N THR A 197 5.00 16.70 -30.59
CA THR A 197 4.93 15.97 -29.31
C THR A 197 3.78 14.96 -29.32
N SER A 198 3.75 13.97 -28.43
CA SER A 198 2.74 12.87 -28.34
C SER A 198 3.07 11.57 -29.10
N LYS A 199 2.21 10.56 -28.93
CA LYS A 199 2.26 9.26 -29.65
C LYS A 199 2.22 9.39 -31.17
N ARG A 200 1.71 10.51 -31.71
CA ARG A 200 1.64 10.78 -33.17
C ARG A 200 2.72 11.75 -33.65
N LYS A 201 3.85 11.83 -32.94
CA LYS A 201 4.99 12.68 -33.33
C LYS A 201 5.38 12.42 -34.79
N GLY A 202 5.53 13.49 -35.57
CA GLY A 202 5.88 13.42 -36.99
C GLY A 202 4.72 13.13 -37.94
N GLN A 203 3.49 13.00 -37.43
CA GLN A 203 2.28 12.88 -38.25
C GLN A 203 1.51 14.18 -38.30
N ASN A 204 0.69 14.32 -39.34
CA ASN A 204 -0.19 15.46 -39.53
C ASN A 204 -1.25 15.48 -38.43
N SER A 205 -1.54 16.68 -37.95
CA SER A 205 -2.59 16.92 -36.96
C SER A 205 -3.95 16.50 -37.51
N SER A 206 -4.84 15.97 -36.67
CA SER A 206 -6.21 15.71 -37.14
C SER A 206 -6.98 17.01 -37.29
N VAL A 207 -7.84 17.08 -38.31
CA VAL A 207 -8.74 18.23 -38.54
C VAL A 207 -9.56 18.56 -37.29
N ALA A 208 -10.07 17.54 -36.59
CA ALA A 208 -10.77 17.71 -35.31
C ALA A 208 -9.91 18.33 -34.20
N SER A 209 -8.60 18.03 -34.15
CA SER A 209 -7.69 18.63 -33.18
C SER A 209 -7.47 20.12 -33.47
N ILE A 210 -7.40 20.49 -34.75
CA ILE A 210 -7.26 21.89 -35.19
C ILE A 210 -8.53 22.68 -34.83
N TYR A 211 -9.73 22.16 -35.14
CA TYR A 211 -10.99 22.80 -34.77
C TYR A 211 -11.17 22.94 -33.25
N ARG A 212 -10.78 21.92 -32.47
CA ARG A 212 -10.80 22.02 -31.00
C ARG A 212 -9.87 23.12 -30.50
N ALA A 213 -8.66 23.23 -31.05
CA ALA A 213 -7.71 24.27 -30.66
C ALA A 213 -8.22 25.68 -31.02
N LEU A 214 -8.83 25.85 -32.20
CA LEU A 214 -9.47 27.11 -32.61
C LEU A 214 -10.67 27.48 -31.71
N ALA A 215 -11.51 26.51 -31.37
CA ALA A 215 -12.65 26.75 -30.49
C ALA A 215 -12.21 27.13 -29.07
N GLU A 216 -11.18 26.48 -28.54
CA GLU A 216 -10.59 26.84 -27.24
C GLU A 216 -9.96 28.24 -27.28
N HIS A 217 -9.29 28.62 -28.36
CA HIS A 217 -8.78 29.98 -28.52
C HIS A 217 -9.91 31.02 -28.54
N ALA A 218 -10.96 30.79 -29.34
CA ALA A 218 -12.09 31.70 -29.43
C ALA A 218 -12.82 31.86 -28.08
N LYS A 219 -12.95 30.78 -27.28
CA LYS A 219 -13.50 30.87 -25.93
C LYS A 219 -12.63 31.73 -25.00
N ARG A 220 -11.31 31.61 -25.08
CA ARG A 220 -10.38 32.42 -24.28
C ARG A 220 -10.48 33.91 -24.62
N GLU A 221 -10.61 34.23 -25.90
CA GLU A 221 -10.80 35.61 -26.34
C GLU A 221 -12.18 36.17 -25.97
N ALA A 222 -13.23 35.34 -26.02
CA ALA A 222 -14.58 35.77 -25.68
C ALA A 222 -14.79 36.00 -24.17
N TYR A 223 -14.06 35.27 -23.31
CA TYR A 223 -14.24 35.32 -21.85
C TYR A 223 -12.91 35.49 -21.12
N PRO A 224 -12.21 36.62 -21.29
CA PRO A 224 -10.92 36.85 -20.67
C PRO A 224 -11.01 36.85 -19.14
N GLU A 225 -12.08 37.43 -18.57
CA GLU A 225 -12.33 37.43 -17.12
C GLU A 225 -12.50 36.03 -16.52
N ALA A 226 -13.09 35.08 -17.25
CA ALA A 226 -13.31 33.72 -16.79
C ALA A 226 -11.99 32.92 -16.77
N VAL A 227 -11.09 33.21 -17.73
CA VAL A 227 -9.75 32.61 -17.77
C VAL A 227 -8.90 33.12 -16.60
N GLU A 228 -8.92 34.44 -16.36
CA GLU A 228 -8.23 35.04 -15.21
C GLU A 228 -8.78 34.54 -13.87
N ALA A 229 -10.11 34.45 -13.74
CA ALA A 229 -10.74 33.85 -12.56
C ALA A 229 -10.33 32.38 -12.36
N ALA A 230 -10.30 31.58 -13.43
CA ALA A 230 -9.86 30.19 -13.35
C ALA A 230 -8.37 30.06 -12.97
N HIS A 231 -7.51 30.95 -13.45
CA HIS A 231 -6.11 31.02 -13.04
C HIS A 231 -5.98 31.41 -11.57
N ALA A 232 -6.76 32.38 -11.11
CA ALA A 232 -6.79 32.82 -9.71
C ALA A 232 -7.30 31.71 -8.78
N ASP A 233 -8.38 31.02 -9.15
CA ASP A 233 -8.93 29.87 -8.42
C ASP A 233 -7.93 28.73 -8.34
N PHE A 234 -7.26 28.42 -9.45
CA PHE A 234 -6.21 27.40 -9.48
C PHE A 234 -5.00 27.80 -8.60
N ALA A 235 -4.60 29.07 -8.62
CA ALA A 235 -3.56 29.59 -7.73
C ALA A 235 -3.96 29.53 -6.26
N ALA A 236 -5.22 29.84 -5.93
CA ALA A 236 -5.77 29.75 -4.57
C ALA A 236 -5.86 28.29 -4.09
N LEU A 237 -6.27 27.36 -4.95
CA LEU A 237 -6.25 25.92 -4.66
C LEU A 237 -4.83 25.40 -4.39
N LYS A 238 -3.84 25.91 -5.13
CA LYS A 238 -2.43 25.56 -4.92
C LYS A 238 -1.86 26.18 -3.64
N ALA A 239 -2.34 27.35 -3.23
CA ALA A 239 -1.92 28.05 -2.02
C ALA A 239 -2.59 27.50 -0.74
N ARG A 240 -3.68 26.74 -0.87
CA ARG A 240 -4.21 25.96 0.24
C ARG A 240 -3.21 24.85 0.56
N ASP A 241 -2.71 24.84 1.79
CA ASP A 241 -2.13 23.62 2.36
C ASP A 241 -3.12 22.49 2.13
N VAL A 242 -2.63 21.37 1.59
CA VAL A 242 -3.41 20.12 1.55
C VAL A 242 -3.88 19.91 2.99
N PRO A 243 -5.20 19.85 3.26
CA PRO A 243 -5.65 19.55 4.61
C PRO A 243 -4.96 18.24 4.97
N ALA A 244 -4.28 18.22 6.12
CA ALA A 244 -3.70 17.01 6.69
C ALA A 244 -4.67 15.85 6.44
N PRO A 245 -4.19 14.68 5.99
CA PRO A 245 -5.04 13.57 5.59
C PRO A 245 -6.16 13.47 6.60
N ARG A 246 -7.43 13.49 6.14
CA ARG A 246 -8.59 13.36 7.03
C ARG A 246 -8.24 12.22 7.98
N THR A 247 -7.91 12.58 9.21
CA THR A 247 -7.65 11.61 10.26
C THR A 247 -8.98 10.91 10.37
N ALA A 248 -9.07 9.74 9.72
CA ALA A 248 -10.25 8.93 9.78
C ALA A 248 -10.48 8.73 11.26
N ASP A 249 -11.51 9.40 11.78
CA ASP A 249 -12.17 9.16 13.07
C ASP A 249 -11.29 8.30 13.99
N GLN A 250 -10.16 8.85 14.45
CA GLN A 250 -9.38 8.14 15.46
C GLN A 250 -10.25 8.31 16.70
N PRO A 251 -10.91 7.25 17.20
CA PRO A 251 -11.69 7.38 18.43
C PRO A 251 -10.74 7.95 19.47
N GLU A 252 -11.16 9.01 20.15
CA GLU A 252 -10.34 9.58 21.21
C GLU A 252 -9.95 8.45 22.16
N PRO A 253 -8.66 8.33 22.54
CA PRO A 253 -8.21 7.19 23.32
C PRO A 253 -9.04 7.10 24.59
N THR A 254 -9.71 5.95 24.81
CA THR A 254 -10.55 5.71 25.98
C THR A 254 -9.76 6.01 27.25
N ARG A 255 -10.29 6.89 28.09
CA ARG A 255 -9.67 7.27 29.38
C ARG A 255 -10.51 6.79 30.54
N TYR A 256 -9.87 6.34 31.61
CA TYR A 256 -10.53 5.93 32.83
C TYR A 256 -10.23 6.93 33.94
N LEU A 257 -11.27 7.52 34.52
CA LEU A 257 -11.19 8.46 35.63
C LEU A 257 -11.69 7.80 36.91
N ALA A 258 -10.87 7.79 37.96
CA ALA A 258 -11.36 7.52 39.31
C ALA A 258 -11.52 8.86 40.04
N VAL A 259 -12.71 9.14 40.53
CA VAL A 259 -13.08 10.40 41.20
C VAL A 259 -13.50 10.10 42.63
N LEU A 260 -12.83 10.71 43.60
CA LEU A 260 -13.15 10.67 45.03
C LEU A 260 -13.59 12.06 45.49
N ARG A 261 -14.76 12.16 46.11
CA ARG A 261 -15.28 13.38 46.74
C ARG A 261 -15.66 13.07 48.18
N PHE A 262 -15.26 13.93 49.12
CA PHE A 262 -15.59 13.73 50.54
C PHE A 262 -16.98 14.24 50.94
N GLU A 263 -17.58 15.09 50.11
CA GLU A 263 -18.93 15.64 50.24
C GLU A 263 -19.57 15.82 48.86
N GLU A 264 -20.90 15.75 48.78
CA GLU A 264 -21.65 15.96 47.53
C GLU A 264 -21.48 17.41 47.05
N GLY A 265 -20.72 17.61 45.97
CA GLY A 265 -20.38 18.93 45.43
C GLY A 265 -19.03 19.51 45.90
N GLY A 266 -18.31 18.83 46.80
CA GLY A 266 -16.99 19.25 47.29
C GLY A 266 -15.84 19.04 46.29
N PRO A 267 -14.61 19.48 46.62
CA PRO A 267 -13.43 19.29 45.77
C PRO A 267 -13.18 17.80 45.51
N ALA A 268 -12.89 17.48 44.26
CA ALA A 268 -12.68 16.11 43.81
C ALA A 268 -11.19 15.81 43.69
N VAL A 269 -10.78 14.64 44.20
CA VAL A 269 -9.49 14.04 43.88
C VAL A 269 -9.72 13.12 42.69
N THR A 270 -9.11 13.45 41.55
CA THR A 270 -9.25 12.71 40.30
C THR A 270 -7.92 12.09 39.91
N GLY A 271 -7.92 10.80 39.59
CA GLY A 271 -6.84 10.16 38.85
C GLY A 271 -7.31 9.78 37.45
N GLU A 272 -6.41 9.86 36.46
CA GLU A 272 -6.68 9.59 35.05
C GLU A 272 -5.70 8.53 34.52
N TRP A 273 -6.21 7.56 33.77
CA TRP A 273 -5.42 6.48 33.17
C TRP A 273 -5.91 6.16 31.77
N THR A 274 -5.03 5.61 30.94
CA THR A 274 -5.34 5.07 29.60
C THR A 274 -5.80 3.61 29.64
N ASP A 275 -5.57 2.91 30.76
CA ASP A 275 -5.94 1.51 30.97
C ASP A 275 -6.88 1.34 32.18
N ASP A 276 -7.78 0.36 32.11
CA ASP A 276 -8.82 0.11 33.12
C ASP A 276 -8.26 -0.47 34.44
N ALA A 277 -7.27 -1.35 34.35
CA ALA A 277 -6.71 -2.08 35.47
C ALA A 277 -6.09 -1.17 36.56
N PRO A 278 -5.24 -0.17 36.25
CA PRO A 278 -4.74 0.76 37.26
C PRO A 278 -5.85 1.65 37.84
N ALA A 279 -6.81 2.10 37.02
CA ALA A 279 -7.93 2.91 37.49
C ALA A 279 -8.82 2.14 38.48
N LEU A 280 -9.11 0.87 38.19
CA LEU A 280 -9.89 -0.02 39.06
C LEU A 280 -9.17 -0.32 40.37
N ARG A 281 -7.83 -0.47 40.35
CA ARG A 281 -7.04 -0.65 41.59
C ARG A 281 -7.16 0.57 42.49
N THR A 282 -7.01 1.78 41.94
CA THR A 282 -7.14 3.02 42.70
C THR A 282 -8.55 3.20 43.26
N TYR A 283 -9.59 2.95 42.44
CA TYR A 283 -10.98 2.95 42.89
C TYR A 283 -11.21 2.01 44.09
N ARG A 284 -10.76 0.76 43.98
CA ARG A 284 -10.91 -0.23 45.07
C ARG A 284 -10.15 0.19 46.34
N GLY A 285 -8.96 0.76 46.18
CA GLY A 285 -8.19 1.31 47.30
C GLY A 285 -8.95 2.42 48.03
N TRP A 286 -9.52 3.37 47.29
CA TRP A 286 -10.30 4.46 47.87
C TRP A 286 -11.61 3.97 48.52
N VAL A 287 -12.31 3.03 47.89
CA VAL A 287 -13.49 2.39 48.50
C VAL A 287 -13.14 1.69 49.81
N GLY A 288 -11.98 1.02 49.89
CA GLY A 288 -11.51 0.37 51.10
C GLY A 288 -11.13 1.36 52.21
N LEU A 289 -10.57 2.52 51.86
CA LEU A 289 -10.10 3.52 52.82
C LEU A 289 -11.20 4.47 53.31
N TYR A 290 -12.10 4.89 52.41
CA TYR A 290 -13.04 5.98 52.67
C TYR A 290 -14.51 5.59 52.47
N GLY A 291 -14.80 4.41 51.91
CA GLY A 291 -16.17 3.98 51.56
C GLY A 291 -17.06 3.61 52.74
N SER A 292 -16.60 3.78 53.99
CA SER A 292 -17.41 3.64 55.21
C SER A 292 -18.04 4.95 55.67
N GLN A 293 -17.69 6.07 55.05
CA GLN A 293 -18.24 7.39 55.36
C GLN A 293 -19.42 7.69 54.43
N ASP A 294 -20.59 7.99 55.00
CA ASP A 294 -21.83 8.22 54.23
C ASP A 294 -21.80 9.46 53.33
N SER A 295 -20.86 10.39 53.58
CA SER A 295 -20.69 11.62 52.77
C SER A 295 -19.73 11.45 51.59
N VAL A 296 -18.99 10.34 51.53
CA VAL A 296 -17.93 10.13 50.52
C VAL A 296 -18.50 9.47 49.28
N VAL A 297 -18.33 10.13 48.13
CA VAL A 297 -18.74 9.63 46.82
C VAL A 297 -17.50 9.23 46.03
N ILE A 298 -17.46 7.97 45.59
CA ILE A 298 -16.34 7.41 44.81
C ILE A 298 -16.89 6.85 43.50
N ARG A 299 -16.40 7.34 42.37
CA ARG A 299 -16.83 6.89 41.04
C ARG A 299 -15.64 6.45 40.19
N LEU A 300 -15.86 5.41 39.41
CA LEU A 300 -14.99 5.02 38.30
C LEU A 300 -15.76 5.31 37.01
N ILE A 301 -15.17 6.12 36.14
CA ILE A 301 -15.78 6.66 34.93
C ILE A 301 -14.89 6.28 33.75
N GLU A 302 -15.49 5.82 32.66
CA GLU A 302 -14.85 5.65 31.36
C GLU A 302 -15.26 6.82 30.47
N VAL A 303 -14.29 7.43 29.80
CA VAL A 303 -14.49 8.53 28.85
C VAL A 303 -14.09 8.03 27.47
N SER A 304 -15.07 7.82 26.61
CA SER A 304 -14.88 7.41 25.21
C SER A 304 -15.68 8.35 24.31
N ASP A 305 -15.06 8.80 23.21
CA ASP A 305 -15.67 9.74 22.24
C ASP A 305 -16.33 10.98 22.89
N GLY A 306 -15.69 11.52 23.93
CA GLY A 306 -16.16 12.69 24.68
C GLY A 306 -17.39 12.44 25.58
N ARG A 307 -17.81 11.19 25.78
CA ARG A 307 -18.93 10.80 26.66
C ARG A 307 -18.44 10.09 27.90
N GLU A 308 -18.96 10.49 29.06
CA GLU A 308 -18.66 9.88 30.35
C GLU A 308 -19.64 8.74 30.68
N HIS A 309 -19.10 7.55 30.93
CA HIS A 309 -19.83 6.35 31.34
C HIS A 309 -19.37 5.93 32.74
N VAL A 310 -20.26 6.04 33.75
CA VAL A 310 -19.94 5.61 35.12
C VAL A 310 -19.94 4.08 35.17
N LEU A 311 -18.75 3.49 35.31
CA LEU A 311 -18.58 2.04 35.43
C LEU A 311 -18.93 1.52 36.82
N ARG A 312 -18.58 2.26 37.87
CA ARG A 312 -18.84 1.90 39.27
C ARG A 312 -19.02 3.15 40.13
N GLY A 313 -19.91 3.08 41.12
CA GLY A 313 -20.14 4.15 42.09
C GLY A 313 -20.37 3.60 43.49
N ARG A 314 -19.91 4.32 44.51
CA ARG A 314 -20.24 4.14 45.91
C ARG A 314 -20.44 5.49 46.57
#